data_AF-A0A0Q4LST9-F1
#
_entry.id   AF-A0A0Q4LST9-F1
#
_cell.length_a   1.000
_cell.length_b   1.000
_cell.length_c   1.000
_cell.angle_alpha   90.00
_cell.angle_beta   90.00
_cell.angle_gamma   90.00
#
_symmetry.space_group_name_H-M   'P 1'
#
loop_
_entity.id
_entity.type
_entity.pdbx_description
1 polymer ?
#
loop_
_entity_poly.entity_id
_entity_poly.type
_entity_poly.pdbx_seq_one_letter_code
_entity_poly.pdbx_strand_id
1 'polypeptide(L)'
;MTKARDPLSVEQALDDVVGAIGEDNAIAATGRPKGYFKRASDPDSRELLSCADAIELDAAHDRMIGGRPITAMMRRKISARCKDSRLGAEQLLGATIESMRESSEAHAALIEATCPDATPAVWRKAMREHLQALGAQARLTPVLRAMLKQQSP
;
A
#
# COMPACT_ATOMS: atom_id res chain seq x y z
N MET A 1 -8.30 -19.91 28.46
CA MET A 1 -9.37 -19.03 27.93
C MET A 1 -8.75 -18.14 26.87
N THR A 2 -9.11 -18.35 25.61
CA THR A 2 -8.71 -17.48 24.49
C THR A 2 -9.47 -16.17 24.64
N LYS A 3 -8.79 -15.10 25.11
CA LYS A 3 -9.37 -13.75 25.11
C LYS A 3 -9.63 -13.36 23.65
N ALA A 4 -10.82 -12.87 23.34
CA ALA A 4 -11.13 -12.36 22.01
C ALA A 4 -10.24 -11.15 21.71
N ARG A 5 -9.56 -11.14 20.57
CA ARG A 5 -8.68 -10.05 20.15
C ARG A 5 -9.30 -9.31 18.96
N ASP A 6 -9.11 -8.00 18.93
CA ASP A 6 -9.58 -7.17 17.82
C ASP A 6 -8.89 -7.63 16.52
N PRO A 7 -9.63 -8.00 15.46
CA PRO A 7 -9.02 -8.26 14.16
C PRO A 7 -8.27 -7.00 13.72
N LEU A 8 -6.94 -7.12 13.56
CA LEU A 8 -5.97 -6.02 13.31
C LEU A 8 -5.29 -5.42 14.56
N SER A 9 -5.39 -6.05 15.74
CA SER A 9 -4.56 -5.67 16.89
C SER A 9 -3.09 -6.09 16.71
N VAL A 10 -2.17 -5.46 17.47
CA VAL A 10 -0.74 -5.82 17.43
C VAL A 10 -0.55 -7.22 18.02
N GLU A 11 -1.32 -7.51 19.07
CA GLU A 11 -1.32 -8.75 19.82
C GLU A 11 -1.79 -9.92 18.97
N GLN A 12 -2.85 -9.74 18.17
CA GLN A 12 -3.33 -10.77 17.25
C GLN A 12 -2.31 -11.02 16.13
N ALA A 13 -1.77 -9.96 15.51
CA ALA A 13 -0.75 -10.12 14.46
C ALA A 13 0.51 -10.80 14.99
N LEU A 14 0.90 -10.51 16.22
CA LEU A 14 2.03 -11.17 16.89
C LEU A 14 1.74 -12.66 17.15
N ASP A 15 0.56 -12.99 17.68
CA ASP A 15 0.16 -14.38 17.93
C ASP A 15 0.09 -15.18 16.62
N ASP A 16 -0.43 -14.60 15.54
CA ASP A 16 -0.51 -15.24 14.24
C ASP A 16 0.88 -15.52 13.67
N VAL A 17 1.79 -14.54 13.73
CA VAL A 17 3.17 -14.70 13.23
C VAL A 17 3.91 -15.75 14.04
N VAL A 18 3.87 -15.67 15.36
CA VAL A 18 4.57 -16.62 16.24
C VAL A 18 3.95 -18.02 16.13
N GLY A 19 2.63 -18.12 15.97
CA GLY A 19 1.95 -19.38 15.70
C GLY A 19 2.35 -20.00 14.35
N ALA A 20 2.59 -19.17 13.34
CA ALA A 20 2.96 -19.62 12.00
C ALA A 20 4.44 -20.04 11.90
N ILE A 21 5.38 -19.25 12.44
CA ILE A 21 6.82 -19.56 12.36
C ILE A 21 7.30 -20.45 13.51
N GLY A 22 6.56 -20.54 14.61
CA GLY A 22 6.93 -21.24 15.84
C GLY A 22 7.75 -20.39 16.81
N GLU A 23 7.58 -20.62 18.13
CA GLU A 23 8.21 -19.83 19.19
C GLU A 23 9.74 -19.88 19.14
N ASP A 24 10.34 -21.04 18.85
CA ASP A 24 11.81 -21.19 18.79
C ASP A 24 12.42 -20.34 17.66
N ASN A 25 11.75 -20.24 16.51
CA ASN A 25 12.21 -19.41 15.40
C ASN A 25 12.03 -17.92 15.70
N ALA A 26 10.95 -17.55 16.38
CA ALA A 26 10.73 -16.18 16.86
C ALA A 26 11.82 -15.75 17.86
N ILE A 27 12.20 -16.65 18.78
CA ILE A 27 13.31 -16.45 19.72
C ILE A 27 14.63 -16.30 18.97
N ALA A 28 14.92 -17.18 18.01
CA ALA A 28 16.15 -17.12 17.22
C ALA A 28 16.26 -15.83 16.39
N ALA A 29 15.15 -15.32 15.86
CA ALA A 29 15.13 -14.10 15.06
C ALA A 29 15.36 -12.83 15.90
N THR A 30 14.84 -12.78 17.13
CA THR A 30 14.81 -11.55 17.94
C THR A 30 15.78 -11.56 19.12
N GLY A 31 16.31 -12.73 19.49
CA GLY A 31 17.11 -12.92 20.71
C GLY A 31 16.31 -12.79 22.02
N ARG A 32 14.97 -12.79 21.96
CA ARG A 32 14.11 -12.59 23.14
C ARG A 32 13.92 -13.87 23.95
N PRO A 33 13.76 -13.77 25.28
CA PRO A 33 13.58 -14.95 26.12
C PRO A 33 12.21 -15.61 25.91
N LYS A 34 12.12 -16.90 26.22
CA LYS A 34 10.88 -17.67 26.16
C LYS A 34 9.76 -16.99 26.95
N GLY A 35 8.54 -16.96 26.38
CA GLY A 35 7.39 -16.30 26.98
C GLY A 35 7.36 -14.77 26.84
N TYR A 36 8.38 -14.12 26.26
CA TYR A 36 8.32 -12.70 25.88
C TYR A 36 7.12 -12.45 24.96
N PHE A 37 6.99 -13.21 23.88
CA PHE A 37 5.91 -13.03 22.91
C PHE A 37 4.53 -13.26 23.50
N LYS A 38 4.39 -14.26 24.39
CA LYS A 38 3.15 -14.53 25.11
C LYS A 38 2.73 -13.36 26.01
N ARG A 39 3.70 -12.68 26.63
CA ARG A 39 3.41 -11.45 27.40
C ARG A 39 3.11 -10.28 26.48
N ALA A 40 3.82 -10.15 25.37
CA ALA A 40 3.61 -9.07 24.40
C ALA A 40 2.31 -9.23 23.59
N SER A 41 1.71 -10.42 23.56
CA SER A 41 0.41 -10.70 22.92
C SER A 41 -0.78 -10.77 23.90
N ASP A 42 -0.54 -10.48 25.17
CA ASP A 42 -1.60 -10.27 26.16
C ASP A 42 -1.95 -8.78 26.21
N PRO A 43 -3.18 -8.37 25.82
CA PRO A 43 -3.57 -6.96 25.81
C PRO A 43 -3.54 -6.30 27.19
N ASP A 44 -3.56 -7.09 28.28
CA ASP A 44 -3.50 -6.58 29.66
C ASP A 44 -2.06 -6.50 30.21
N SER A 45 -1.07 -6.96 29.44
CA SER A 45 0.33 -6.92 29.84
C SER A 45 0.96 -5.56 29.57
N ARG A 46 1.92 -5.17 30.41
CA ARG A 46 2.75 -3.97 30.18
C ARG A 46 3.86 -4.19 29.16
N GLU A 47 4.15 -5.45 28.83
CA GLU A 47 5.18 -5.79 27.85
C GLU A 47 4.66 -5.44 26.45
N LEU A 48 5.38 -4.57 25.74
CA LEU A 48 5.04 -4.18 24.37
C LEU A 48 6.03 -4.78 23.39
N LEU A 49 5.54 -5.15 22.20
CA LEU A 49 6.39 -5.52 21.09
C LEU A 49 7.19 -4.30 20.62
N SER A 50 8.52 -4.39 20.62
CA SER A 50 9.36 -3.29 20.11
C SER A 50 9.34 -3.26 18.57
N CYS A 51 9.58 -2.09 17.97
CA CYS A 51 9.68 -1.98 16.52
C CYS A 51 10.81 -2.84 15.93
N ALA A 52 11.94 -2.97 16.64
CA ALA A 52 13.04 -3.82 16.19
C ALA A 52 12.63 -5.29 16.14
N ASP A 53 11.96 -5.77 17.20
CA ASP A 53 11.47 -7.15 17.24
C ASP A 53 10.40 -7.40 16.17
N ALA A 54 9.51 -6.42 15.93
CA ALA A 54 8.50 -6.51 14.87
C ALA A 54 9.13 -6.66 13.47
N ILE A 55 10.21 -5.94 13.18
CA ILE A 55 10.94 -6.03 11.90
C ILE A 55 11.56 -7.42 11.74
N GLU A 56 12.24 -7.91 12.77
CA GLU A 56 12.91 -9.23 12.73
C GLU A 56 11.90 -10.37 12.58
N LEU A 57 10.76 -10.28 13.27
CA LEU A 57 9.68 -11.26 13.15
C LEU A 57 9.05 -11.27 11.75
N ASP A 58 8.77 -10.11 11.17
CA ASP A 58 8.28 -10.02 9.79
C ASP A 58 9.32 -10.53 8.79
N ALA A 59 10.61 -10.24 9.00
CA ALA A 59 11.68 -10.74 8.14
C ALA A 59 11.82 -12.26 8.25
N ALA A 60 11.62 -12.84 9.44
CA ALA A 60 11.61 -14.29 9.65
C ALA A 60 10.39 -14.94 8.99
N HIS A 61 9.21 -14.35 9.17
CA HIS A 61 7.98 -14.80 8.53
C HIS A 61 8.08 -14.77 6.99
N ASP A 62 8.60 -13.67 6.42
CA ASP A 62 8.80 -13.51 4.97
C ASP A 62 9.75 -14.56 4.39
N ARG A 63 10.82 -14.90 5.14
CA ARG A 63 11.79 -15.94 4.74
C ARG A 63 11.21 -17.35 4.76
N MET A 64 10.35 -17.67 5.72
CA MET A 64 9.85 -19.03 5.95
C MET A 64 8.55 -19.33 5.21
N ILE A 65 7.63 -18.38 5.18
CA ILE A 65 6.25 -18.55 4.71
C ILE A 65 5.92 -17.53 3.60
N GLY A 66 6.53 -16.35 3.67
CA GLY A 66 6.28 -15.22 2.78
C GLY A 66 5.33 -14.20 3.40
N GLY A 67 5.57 -12.93 3.11
CA GLY A 67 4.76 -11.81 3.59
C GLY A 67 5.20 -11.29 4.98
N ARG A 68 4.67 -10.11 5.32
CA ARG A 68 5.06 -9.29 6.48
C ARG A 68 3.83 -8.87 7.28
N PRO A 69 3.24 -9.76 8.09
CA PRO A 69 1.92 -9.54 8.69
C PRO A 69 1.87 -8.35 9.64
N ILE A 70 2.91 -8.13 10.44
CA ILE A 70 2.94 -7.05 11.45
C ILE A 70 3.01 -5.70 10.73
N THR A 71 3.88 -5.57 9.73
CA THR A 71 3.97 -4.37 8.89
C THR A 71 2.68 -4.13 8.12
N ALA A 72 2.06 -5.18 7.56
CA ALA A 72 0.78 -5.05 6.87
C ALA A 72 -0.33 -4.55 7.80
N MET A 73 -0.40 -5.07 9.04
CA MET A 73 -1.31 -4.60 10.07
C MET A 73 -1.02 -3.15 10.46
N MET A 74 0.25 -2.77 10.69
CA MET A 74 0.63 -1.40 11.02
C MET A 74 0.24 -0.43 9.91
N ARG A 75 0.49 -0.77 8.64
CA ARG A 75 0.05 0.02 7.48
C ARG A 75 -1.46 0.22 7.48
N ARG A 76 -2.23 -0.85 7.72
CA ARG A 76 -3.71 -0.75 7.80
C ARG A 76 -4.16 0.16 8.95
N LYS A 77 -3.55 0.06 10.14
CA LYS A 77 -3.88 0.92 11.29
C LYS A 77 -3.53 2.38 11.03
N ILE A 78 -2.37 2.63 10.41
CA ILE A 78 -1.97 3.98 9.99
C ILE A 78 -2.97 4.50 8.96
N SER A 79 -3.30 3.77 7.91
CA SER A 79 -4.30 4.19 6.92
C SER A 79 -5.69 4.42 7.52
N ALA A 80 -6.12 3.61 8.49
CA ALA A 80 -7.42 3.76 9.15
C ALA A 80 -7.47 4.98 10.10
N ARG A 81 -6.34 5.32 10.75
CA ARG A 81 -6.22 6.52 11.60
C ARG A 81 -5.99 7.77 10.78
N CYS A 82 -5.19 7.68 9.74
CA CYS A 82 -4.98 8.68 8.71
C CYS A 82 -6.17 8.70 7.73
N LYS A 83 -7.38 8.99 8.22
CA LYS A 83 -8.45 9.60 7.38
C LYS A 83 -8.00 11.00 6.90
N ASP A 84 -6.76 11.12 6.43
CA ASP A 84 -5.98 12.32 6.20
C ASP A 84 -5.85 12.53 4.71
N SER A 85 -6.20 13.75 4.31
CA SER A 85 -6.03 14.39 3.00
C SER A 85 -4.68 14.17 2.30
N ARG A 86 -3.64 13.70 3.00
CA ARG A 86 -2.33 13.34 2.43
C ARG A 86 -2.37 12.17 1.45
N LEU A 87 -3.17 11.14 1.73
CA LEU A 87 -3.37 10.04 0.77
C LEU A 87 -4.10 10.52 -0.49
N GLY A 88 -5.00 11.50 -0.34
CA GLY A 88 -5.64 12.17 -1.48
C GLY A 88 -4.64 12.98 -2.30
N ALA A 89 -3.74 13.72 -1.65
CA ALA A 89 -2.70 14.50 -2.33
C ALA A 89 -1.68 13.61 -3.07
N GLU A 90 -1.23 12.51 -2.48
CA GLU A 90 -0.33 11.55 -3.14
C GLU A 90 -1.01 10.82 -4.30
N GLN A 91 -2.27 10.40 -4.14
CA GLN A 91 -3.05 9.80 -5.22
C GLN A 91 -3.30 10.78 -6.36
N LEU A 92 -3.59 12.05 -6.04
CA LEU A 92 -3.74 13.11 -7.03
C LEU A 92 -2.43 13.37 -7.77
N LEU A 93 -1.30 13.42 -7.04
CA LEU A 93 0.01 13.57 -7.64
C LEU A 93 0.32 12.43 -8.61
N GLY A 94 0.13 11.18 -8.19
CA GLY A 94 0.35 10.00 -9.04
C GLY A 94 -0.52 10.00 -10.30
N ALA A 95 -1.83 10.24 -10.14
CA ALA A 95 -2.75 10.34 -11.27
C ALA A 95 -2.43 11.53 -12.20
N THR A 96 -1.91 12.63 -11.66
CA THR A 96 -1.49 13.81 -12.45
C THR A 96 -0.24 13.51 -13.27
N ILE A 97 0.76 12.85 -12.68
CA ILE A 97 1.98 12.42 -13.38
C ILE A 97 1.62 11.49 -14.54
N GLU A 98 0.76 10.50 -14.28
CA GLU A 98 0.29 9.58 -15.32
C GLU A 98 -0.46 10.32 -16.43
N SER A 99 -1.44 11.17 -16.08
CA SER A 99 -2.17 11.98 -17.06
C SER A 99 -1.26 12.86 -17.91
N MET A 100 -0.22 13.45 -17.33
CA MET A 100 0.75 14.27 -18.06
C MET A 100 1.56 13.44 -19.04
N ARG A 101 2.05 12.27 -18.61
CA ARG A 101 2.81 11.36 -19.47
C ARG A 101 2.00 10.99 -20.71
N GLU A 102 0.81 10.43 -20.51
CA GLU A 102 -0.04 9.97 -21.61
C GLU A 102 -0.48 11.12 -22.52
N SER A 103 -0.82 12.29 -21.95
CA SER A 103 -1.19 13.46 -22.75
C SER A 103 -0.02 13.98 -23.60
N SER A 104 1.21 13.91 -23.10
CA SER A 104 2.39 14.33 -23.86
C SER A 104 2.67 13.38 -25.05
N GLU A 105 2.55 12.07 -24.82
CA GLU A 105 2.70 11.04 -25.86
C GLU A 105 1.61 11.17 -26.93
N ALA A 106 0.36 11.42 -26.51
CA ALA A 106 -0.76 11.69 -27.41
C ALA A 106 -0.56 12.96 -28.25
N HIS A 107 -0.15 14.08 -27.65
CA HIS A 107 0.10 15.31 -28.41
C HIS A 107 1.25 15.14 -29.39
N ALA A 108 2.34 14.45 -29.02
CA ALA A 108 3.43 14.15 -29.93
C ALA A 108 2.96 13.33 -31.15
N ALA A 109 2.16 12.28 -30.92
CA ALA A 109 1.59 11.45 -32.00
C ALA A 109 0.59 12.22 -32.88
N LEU A 110 -0.19 13.14 -32.30
CA LEU A 110 -1.10 14.00 -33.06
C LEU A 110 -0.33 14.99 -33.94
N ILE A 111 0.76 15.58 -33.44
CA ILE A 111 1.64 16.45 -34.23
C ILE A 111 2.23 15.66 -35.40
N GLU A 112 2.76 14.45 -35.14
CA GLU A 112 3.28 13.55 -36.18
C GLU A 112 2.22 13.22 -37.26
N ALA A 113 0.96 13.05 -36.86
CA ALA A 113 -0.15 12.79 -37.76
C ALA A 113 -0.51 13.99 -38.68
N THR A 114 -0.01 15.19 -38.39
CA THR A 114 -0.21 16.37 -39.26
C THR A 114 0.82 16.49 -40.38
N CYS A 115 1.88 15.67 -40.36
CA CYS A 115 2.92 15.71 -41.39
C CYS A 115 2.36 15.32 -42.77
N PRO A 116 2.83 15.95 -43.87
CA PRO A 116 2.33 15.69 -45.22
C PRO A 116 2.44 14.22 -45.68
N ASP A 117 3.36 13.46 -45.09
CA ASP A 117 3.65 12.05 -45.36
C ASP A 117 3.03 11.10 -44.33
N ALA A 118 2.12 11.58 -43.47
CA ALA A 118 1.48 10.76 -42.46
C ALA A 118 0.73 9.57 -43.09
N THR A 119 1.07 8.36 -42.66
CA THR A 119 0.44 7.14 -43.15
C THR A 119 -0.75 6.73 -42.27
N PRO A 120 -1.65 5.85 -42.76
CA PRO A 120 -2.72 5.29 -41.93
C PRO A 120 -2.22 4.62 -40.65
N ALA A 121 -0.97 4.14 -40.60
CA ALA A 121 -0.37 3.60 -39.37
C ALA A 121 -0.12 4.70 -38.32
N VAL A 122 0.34 5.89 -38.75
CA VAL A 122 0.55 7.07 -37.91
C VAL A 122 -0.78 7.56 -37.35
N TRP A 123 -1.84 7.64 -38.17
CA TRP A 123 -3.17 8.03 -37.69
C TRP A 123 -3.75 7.04 -36.67
N ARG A 124 -3.58 5.73 -36.89
CA ARG A 124 -4.00 4.72 -35.89
C ARG A 124 -3.20 4.84 -34.60
N LYS A 125 -1.91 5.15 -34.66
CA LYS A 125 -1.07 5.41 -33.48
C LYS A 125 -1.62 6.63 -32.73
N ALA A 126 -1.78 7.76 -33.40
CA ALA A 126 -2.31 8.99 -32.80
C ALA A 126 -3.68 8.77 -32.12
N MET A 127 -4.60 8.03 -32.77
CA MET A 127 -5.89 7.68 -32.17
C MET A 127 -5.74 6.83 -30.90
N ARG A 128 -4.84 5.82 -30.90
CA ARG A 128 -4.60 4.98 -29.71
C ARG A 128 -4.03 5.80 -28.56
N GLU A 129 -2.99 6.59 -28.80
CA GLU A 129 -2.37 7.42 -27.76
C GLU A 129 -3.38 8.44 -27.20
N HIS A 130 -4.19 9.05 -28.06
CA HIS A 130 -5.23 9.99 -27.62
C HIS A 130 -6.29 9.33 -26.72
N LEU A 131 -6.71 8.11 -27.03
CA LEU A 131 -7.64 7.35 -26.18
C LEU A 131 -7.01 6.96 -24.83
N GLN A 132 -5.71 6.64 -24.81
CA GLN A 132 -4.98 6.38 -23.57
C GLN A 132 -4.90 7.62 -22.69
N ALA A 133 -4.61 8.79 -23.28
CA ALA A 133 -4.62 10.07 -22.59
C ALA A 133 -5.98 10.41 -21.98
N LEU A 134 -7.08 10.22 -22.73
CA LEU A 134 -8.44 10.41 -22.20
C LEU A 134 -8.73 9.46 -21.03
N GLY A 135 -8.31 8.21 -21.12
CA GLY A 135 -8.43 7.23 -20.04
C GLY A 135 -7.68 7.67 -18.78
N ALA A 136 -6.47 8.22 -18.93
CA ALA A 136 -5.67 8.74 -17.81
C ALA A 136 -6.28 10.00 -17.19
N GLN A 137 -6.76 10.93 -18.01
CA GLN A 137 -7.47 12.12 -17.54
C GLN A 137 -8.76 11.76 -16.79
N ALA A 138 -9.49 10.73 -17.25
CA ALA A 138 -10.69 10.25 -16.57
C ALA A 138 -10.41 9.74 -15.14
N ARG A 139 -9.20 9.22 -14.87
CA ARG A 139 -8.78 8.75 -13.54
C ARG A 139 -8.57 9.88 -12.53
N LEU A 140 -8.38 11.13 -12.98
CA LEU A 140 -8.27 12.29 -12.08
C LEU A 140 -9.61 12.65 -11.41
N THR A 141 -10.72 12.53 -12.15
CA THR A 141 -12.06 12.93 -11.70
C THR A 141 -12.50 12.25 -10.40
N PRO A 142 -12.41 10.91 -10.22
CA PRO A 142 -12.79 10.27 -8.97
C PRO A 142 -11.89 10.67 -7.80
N VAL A 143 -10.59 10.90 -8.03
CA VAL A 143 -9.65 11.36 -6.99
C VAL A 143 -10.03 12.75 -6.49
N LEU A 144 -10.27 13.69 -7.42
CA LEU A 144 -10.72 15.05 -7.07
C LEU A 144 -12.07 15.04 -6.34
N ARG A 145 -13.04 14.22 -6.78
CA ARG A 145 -14.33 14.06 -6.10
C ARG A 145 -14.19 13.51 -4.68
N ALA A 146 -13.30 12.53 -4.49
CA ALA A 146 -13.03 11.98 -3.16
C ALA A 146 -12.43 13.05 -2.23
N MET A 147 -11.50 13.87 -2.74
CA MET A 147 -10.92 14.97 -1.98
C MET A 147 -11.94 16.06 -1.64
N LEU A 148 -12.82 16.44 -2.57
CA LEU A 148 -13.89 17.42 -2.30
C LEU A 148 -14.86 16.95 -1.21
N LYS A 149 -15.23 15.66 -1.23
CA LYS A 149 -16.09 15.07 -0.18
C LYS A 149 -15.43 15.07 1.20
N GLN A 150 -14.10 14.95 1.26
CA GLN A 150 -13.34 15.02 2.51
C GLN A 150 -13.24 16.43 3.10
N GLN A 151 -13.52 17.48 2.31
CA GLN A 151 -13.50 18.88 2.74
C GLN A 151 -14.88 19.42 3.13
N SER A 152 -15.96 18.64 2.95
CA SER A 152 -17.31 19.05 3.36
C SER A 152 -17.51 18.69 4.85
N PRO A 153 -17.91 19.63 5.71
CA PRO A 153 -18.05 19.42 7.16
C PRO A 153 -19.12 18.40 7.54
#